data_AF-A0A398ABY4-F1
#
_entry.id   AF-A0A398ABY4-F1
#
_cell.length_a   1.000
_cell.length_b   1.000
_cell.length_c   1.000
_cell.angle_alpha   90.00
_cell.angle_beta   90.00
_cell.angle_gamma   90.00
#
_symmetry.space_group_name_H-M   'P 1'
#
loop_
_entity.id
_entity.type
_entity.pdbx_description
1 polymer ?
#
loop_
_entity_poly.entity_id
_entity_poly.type
_entity_poly.pdbx_seq_one_letter_code
_entity_poly.pdbx_strand_id
1 'polypeptide(L)'
;HRLKTFKNLFREGVLYELESRVRTARDNLRGSKKEFNKTEDDLKSLQSVAQIIGEVLRPLDNERLIVKASSGPRYVVGCRSKVDKEKLISGTRFVLDMTTLTIMRALPREVRSLHLILSASHFHPSHPFHHPSTRETKKKNNINVIHIKRKRKNCVYSEFEYKYG
;
A
#
# COMPACT_ATOMS: atom_id res chain seq x y z
N HIS A 1 -58.83 1.74 -43.03
CA HIS A 1 -58.25 0.73 -42.11
C HIS A 1 -56.80 0.37 -42.48
N ARG A 2 -56.53 -0.18 -43.68
CA ARG A 2 -55.18 -0.61 -44.14
C ARG A 2 -54.05 0.42 -44.00
N LEU A 3 -54.28 1.69 -44.34
CA LEU A 3 -53.25 2.74 -44.24
C LEU A 3 -52.84 3.07 -42.79
N LYS A 4 -53.74 2.93 -41.82
CA LYS A 4 -53.41 3.13 -40.39
C LYS A 4 -52.52 2.00 -39.90
N THR A 5 -52.83 0.76 -40.28
CA THR A 5 -52.02 -0.43 -39.96
C THR A 5 -50.61 -0.30 -40.51
N PHE A 6 -50.46 0.11 -41.79
CA PHE A 6 -49.15 0.29 -42.40
C PHE A 6 -48.29 1.35 -41.72
N LYS A 7 -48.88 2.50 -41.36
CA LYS A 7 -48.18 3.56 -40.61
C LYS A 7 -47.72 3.10 -39.22
N ASN A 8 -48.52 2.27 -38.54
CA ASN A 8 -48.16 1.74 -37.22
C ASN A 8 -46.99 0.76 -37.31
N LEU A 9 -47.04 -0.20 -38.25
CA LEU A 9 -45.94 -1.14 -38.49
C LEU A 9 -44.63 -0.43 -38.82
N PHE A 10 -44.67 0.60 -39.67
CA PHE A 10 -43.48 1.36 -40.01
C PHE A 10 -42.89 2.11 -38.79
N ARG A 11 -43.74 2.70 -37.95
CA ARG A 11 -43.31 3.35 -36.70
C ARG A 11 -42.69 2.35 -35.72
N GLU A 12 -43.27 1.16 -35.59
CA GLU A 12 -42.81 0.12 -34.68
C GLU A 12 -41.44 -0.42 -35.10
N GLY A 13 -41.22 -0.61 -36.41
CA GLY A 13 -39.90 -1.00 -36.95
C GLY A 13 -38.81 0.05 -36.69
N VAL A 14 -39.11 1.33 -36.90
CA VAL A 14 -38.15 2.44 -36.63
C VAL A 14 -37.87 2.58 -35.13
N LEU A 15 -38.87 2.42 -34.27
CA LEU A 15 -38.71 2.42 -32.81
C LEU A 15 -37.77 1.30 -32.36
N TYR A 16 -37.99 0.07 -32.86
CA TYR A 16 -37.15 -1.07 -32.54
C TYR A 16 -35.68 -0.86 -32.96
N GLU A 17 -35.44 -0.29 -34.15
CA GLU A 17 -34.09 0.01 -34.61
C GLU A 17 -33.40 1.07 -33.72
N LEU A 18 -34.11 2.14 -33.34
CA LEU A 18 -33.57 3.14 -32.43
C LEU A 18 -33.26 2.55 -31.04
N GLU A 19 -34.16 1.74 -30.49
CA GLU A 19 -33.97 1.09 -29.20
C GLU A 19 -32.75 0.15 -29.22
N SER A 20 -32.59 -0.62 -30.29
CA SER A 20 -31.42 -1.48 -30.51
C SER A 20 -30.13 -0.67 -30.55
N ARG A 21 -30.09 0.42 -31.33
CA ARG A 21 -28.93 1.31 -31.40
C ARG A 21 -28.58 1.94 -30.05
N VAL A 22 -29.58 2.37 -29.29
CA VAL A 22 -29.38 2.92 -27.94
C VAL A 22 -28.85 1.85 -26.98
N ARG A 23 -29.33 0.61 -27.10
CA ARG A 23 -28.83 -0.53 -26.31
C ARG A 23 -27.35 -0.78 -26.60
N THR A 24 -26.98 -0.90 -27.87
CA THR A 24 -25.58 -1.10 -28.29
C THR A 24 -24.68 0.04 -27.85
N ALA A 25 -25.13 1.29 -28.00
CA ALA A 25 -24.38 2.45 -27.56
C ALA A 25 -24.12 2.43 -26.04
N ARG A 26 -25.12 2.04 -25.24
CA ARG A 26 -24.97 1.89 -23.78
C ARG A 26 -24.03 0.75 -23.40
N ASP A 27 -24.10 -0.38 -24.10
CA ASP A 27 -23.20 -1.51 -23.87
C ASP A 27 -21.74 -1.16 -24.20
N ASN A 28 -21.51 -0.45 -25.31
CA ASN A 28 -20.19 0.06 -25.68
C ASN A 28 -19.66 1.06 -24.63
N LEU A 29 -20.49 2.02 -24.20
CA LEU A 29 -20.10 2.95 -23.14
C LEU A 29 -19.76 2.23 -21.83
N ARG A 30 -20.50 1.18 -21.46
CA ARG A 30 -20.20 0.37 -20.28
C ARG A 30 -18.87 -0.38 -20.45
N GLY A 31 -18.62 -0.93 -21.63
CA GLY A 31 -17.36 -1.58 -21.99
C GLY A 31 -16.18 -0.63 -21.85
N SER A 32 -16.22 0.51 -22.55
CA SER A 32 -15.16 1.52 -22.50
C SER A 32 -14.92 2.06 -21.09
N LYS A 33 -15.98 2.28 -20.29
CA LYS A 33 -15.82 2.72 -18.90
C LYS A 33 -15.12 1.68 -18.03
N LYS A 34 -15.41 0.39 -18.25
CA LYS A 34 -14.74 -0.70 -17.54
C LYS A 34 -13.26 -0.79 -17.89
N GLU A 35 -12.93 -0.68 -19.18
CA GLU A 35 -11.54 -0.67 -19.65
C GLU A 35 -10.78 0.54 -19.13
N PHE A 36 -11.40 1.72 -19.15
CA PHE A 36 -10.83 2.94 -18.58
C PHE A 36 -10.54 2.81 -17.08
N ASN A 37 -11.48 2.30 -16.29
CA ASN A 37 -11.26 2.09 -14.86
C ASN A 37 -10.12 1.09 -14.62
N LYS A 38 -10.04 0.03 -15.43
CA LYS A 38 -8.95 -0.96 -15.31
C LYS A 38 -7.60 -0.32 -15.61
N THR A 39 -7.47 0.44 -16.70
CA THR A 39 -6.19 1.09 -17.05
C THR A 39 -5.80 2.17 -16.05
N GLU A 40 -6.77 2.87 -15.46
CA GLU A 40 -6.52 3.83 -14.38
C GLU A 40 -6.00 3.13 -13.11
N ASP A 41 -6.59 1.98 -12.74
CA ASP A 41 -6.14 1.17 -11.61
C ASP A 41 -4.76 0.56 -11.87
N ASP A 42 -4.49 0.09 -13.09
CA ASP A 42 -3.18 -0.41 -13.50
C ASP A 42 -2.12 0.70 -13.38
N LEU A 43 -2.42 1.92 -13.84
CA LEU A 43 -1.53 3.09 -13.72
C LEU A 43 -1.25 3.45 -12.25
N LYS A 44 -2.27 3.43 -11.39
CA LYS A 44 -2.11 3.65 -9.94
C LYS A 44 -1.24 2.56 -9.30
N SER A 45 -1.44 1.31 -9.71
CA SER A 45 -0.66 0.18 -9.20
C SER A 45 0.82 0.32 -9.58
N LEU A 46 1.13 0.75 -10.80
CA LEU A 46 2.51 1.00 -11.25
C LEU A 46 3.16 2.15 -10.47
N GLN A 47 2.41 3.22 -10.18
CA GLN A 47 2.92 4.32 -9.34
C GLN A 47 3.25 3.90 -7.90
N SER A 48 2.67 2.79 -7.41
CA SER A 48 2.95 2.29 -6.06
C SER A 48 4.35 1.67 -5.92
N VAL A 49 4.91 1.15 -7.03
CA VAL A 49 6.22 0.48 -7.05
C VAL A 49 7.39 1.49 -7.07
N ALA A 50 7.14 2.75 -7.42
CA ALA A 50 8.18 3.77 -7.61
C ALA A 50 8.39 4.73 -6.41
N GLN A 51 7.72 4.47 -5.28
CA GLN A 51 7.75 5.36 -4.12
C GLN A 51 8.86 4.97 -3.12
N ILE A 52 9.90 5.79 -3.02
CA ILE A 52 10.99 5.63 -2.07
C ILE A 52 10.75 6.53 -0.85
N ILE A 53 10.98 5.98 0.33
CA ILE A 53 10.87 6.73 1.59
C ILE A 53 12.27 7.21 2.03
N GLY A 54 12.33 8.44 2.53
CA GLY A 54 13.56 9.03 3.05
C GLY A 54 13.32 10.19 4.03
N GLU A 55 14.40 10.86 4.40
CA GLU A 55 14.41 11.99 5.33
C GLU A 55 15.09 13.21 4.72
N VAL A 56 14.48 14.39 4.88
CA VAL A 56 15.07 15.66 4.44
C VAL A 56 16.27 15.97 5.31
N LEU A 57 17.42 16.29 4.71
CA LEU A 57 18.60 16.71 5.47
C LEU A 57 18.65 18.22 5.61
N ARG A 58 18.69 18.94 4.49
CA ARG A 58 18.75 20.40 4.46
C ARG A 58 18.20 20.94 3.13
N PRO A 59 17.55 22.11 3.13
CA PRO A 59 17.27 22.83 1.90
C PRO A 59 18.58 23.32 1.28
N LEU A 60 18.66 23.29 -0.06
CA LEU A 60 19.74 23.91 -0.82
C LEU A 60 19.24 25.25 -1.38
N ASP A 61 18.13 25.21 -2.09
CA ASP A 61 17.46 26.35 -2.72
C ASP A 61 15.95 26.29 -2.46
N ASN A 62 15.22 27.31 -2.94
CA ASN A 62 13.76 27.36 -2.85
C ASN A 62 13.05 26.18 -3.56
N GLU A 63 13.71 25.48 -4.48
CA GLU A 63 13.13 24.36 -5.24
C GLU A 63 13.84 23.03 -5.03
N ARG A 64 15.03 23.05 -4.43
CA ARG A 64 15.92 21.89 -4.33
C ARG A 64 16.28 21.62 -2.88
N LEU A 65 16.12 20.37 -2.46
CA LEU A 65 16.52 19.93 -1.12
C LEU A 65 17.49 18.76 -1.23
N ILE A 66 18.37 18.67 -0.24
CA ILE A 66 19.21 17.51 -0.03
C ILE A 66 18.42 16.52 0.84
N VAL A 67 18.26 15.31 0.32
CA VAL A 67 17.54 14.25 1.00
C VAL A 67 18.41 13.01 1.16
N LYS A 68 18.13 12.25 2.21
CA LYS A 68 18.71 10.93 2.42
C LYS A 68 17.64 9.88 2.15
N ALA A 69 17.83 9.07 1.12
CA ALA A 69 16.98 7.92 0.90
C ALA A 69 17.25 6.84 1.96
N SER A 70 16.29 5.97 2.23
CA SER A 70 16.49 4.83 3.13
C SER A 70 17.66 3.93 2.71
N SER A 71 18.06 3.97 1.44
CA SER A 71 19.20 3.22 0.88
C SER A 71 20.58 3.78 1.24
N GLY A 72 20.68 4.95 1.90
CA GLY A 72 21.94 5.49 2.42
C GLY A 72 22.54 6.70 1.67
N PRO A 73 22.53 6.80 0.32
CA PRO A 73 23.12 7.92 -0.38
C PRO A 73 22.27 9.20 -0.27
N ARG A 74 22.93 10.34 -0.47
CA ARG A 74 22.31 11.66 -0.47
C ARG A 74 21.99 12.06 -1.90
N TYR A 75 20.74 12.45 -2.14
CA TYR A 75 20.27 12.94 -3.44
C TYR A 75 19.88 14.40 -3.33
N VAL A 76 20.08 15.15 -4.42
CA VAL A 76 19.47 16.48 -4.60
C VAL A 76 18.18 16.27 -5.36
N VAL A 77 17.06 16.66 -4.76
CA VAL A 77 15.73 16.39 -5.29
C VAL A 77 14.91 17.67 -5.38
N GLY A 78 14.01 17.71 -6.35
CA GLY A 78 13.10 18.81 -6.54
C GLY A 78 11.86 18.71 -5.65
N CYS A 79 11.24 19.84 -5.36
CA CYS A 79 9.89 19.89 -4.81
C CYS A 79 8.85 20.10 -5.90
N ARG A 80 7.79 19.28 -5.87
CA ARG A 80 6.60 19.56 -6.66
C ARG A 80 5.90 20.80 -6.08
N SER A 81 5.40 21.70 -6.92
CA SER A 81 4.75 22.95 -6.48
C SER A 81 3.49 22.75 -5.61
N LYS A 82 2.91 21.55 -5.63
CA LYS A 82 1.74 21.17 -4.80
C LYS A 82 2.11 20.79 -3.35
N VAL A 83 3.40 20.68 -3.02
CA VAL A 83 3.87 20.30 -1.69
C VAL A 83 4.30 21.55 -0.94
N ASP A 84 3.81 21.69 0.30
CA ASP A 84 4.15 22.81 1.18
C ASP A 84 5.62 22.72 1.60
N LYS A 85 6.44 23.64 1.09
CA LYS A 85 7.88 23.68 1.33
C LYS A 85 8.20 23.98 2.80
N GLU A 86 7.33 24.73 3.47
CA GLU A 86 7.46 25.06 4.89
C GLU A 86 7.39 23.83 5.81
N LYS A 87 6.69 22.77 5.38
CA LYS A 87 6.59 21.50 6.13
C LYS A 87 7.79 20.58 5.89
N LEU A 88 8.59 20.86 4.86
CA LEU A 88 9.79 20.09 4.50
C LEU A 88 11.01 20.58 5.26
N ILE A 89 10.92 20.56 6.59
CA ILE A 89 12.06 20.80 7.48
C ILE A 89 13.01 19.60 7.53
N SER A 90 14.24 19.85 8.00
CA SER A 90 15.21 18.79 8.27
C SER A 90 14.64 17.74 9.23
N GLY A 91 14.75 16.46 8.87
CA GLY A 91 14.18 15.33 9.60
C GLY A 91 12.70 15.08 9.35
N THR A 92 12.08 15.75 8.36
CA THR A 92 10.77 15.36 7.83
C THR A 92 10.91 14.12 6.97
N ARG A 93 10.05 13.13 7.20
CA ARG A 93 9.95 11.93 6.37
C ARG A 93 9.16 12.27 5.11
N PHE A 94 9.61 11.81 3.94
CA PHE A 94 8.94 12.08 2.68
C PHE A 94 8.81 10.82 1.82
N VAL A 95 7.97 10.93 0.80
CA VAL A 95 7.93 10.00 -0.33
C VAL A 95 8.49 10.68 -1.58
N LEU A 96 9.46 10.03 -2.19
CA LEU A 96 10.10 10.41 -3.45
C LEU A 96 9.64 9.49 -4.56
N ASP A 97 9.40 10.07 -5.73
CA ASP A 97 9.27 9.32 -6.97
C ASP A 97 10.66 9.08 -7.56
N MET A 98 11.06 7.80 -7.67
CA MET A 98 12.36 7.40 -8.20
C MET A 98 12.59 7.89 -9.64
N THR A 99 11.52 7.99 -10.44
CA THR A 99 11.63 8.34 -11.87
C THR A 99 11.89 9.82 -12.11
N THR A 100 11.32 10.68 -11.26
CA THR A 100 11.40 12.14 -11.41
C THR A 100 12.32 12.81 -10.40
N LEU A 101 12.78 12.06 -9.38
CA LEU A 101 13.54 12.60 -8.24
C LEU A 101 12.83 13.81 -7.62
N THR A 102 11.51 13.73 -7.49
CA THR A 102 10.69 14.77 -6.87
C THR A 102 10.00 14.29 -5.61
N ILE A 103 9.88 15.18 -4.63
CA ILE A 103 9.11 14.93 -3.41
C ILE A 103 7.63 14.95 -3.76
N MET A 104 6.95 13.82 -3.58
CA MET A 104 5.52 13.68 -3.83
C MET A 104 4.68 14.16 -2.66
N ARG A 105 5.06 13.78 -1.43
CA ARG A 105 4.33 14.07 -0.19
C ARG A 105 5.22 13.95 1.04
N ALA A 106 4.92 14.73 2.07
CA ALA A 106 5.48 14.55 3.42
C ALA A 106 4.69 13.46 4.17
N LEU A 107 5.40 12.61 4.90
CA LEU A 107 4.85 11.59 5.79
C LEU A 107 4.95 12.10 7.24
N PRO A 108 3.93 11.85 8.08
CA PRO A 108 4.05 12.13 9.51
C PRO A 108 5.20 11.32 10.12
N ARG A 109 5.86 11.90 11.12
CA ARG A 109 6.91 11.19 11.88
C ARG A 109 6.32 9.92 12.48
N GLU A 110 7.04 8.82 12.35
CA GLU A 110 6.67 7.56 12.99
C GLU A 110 6.91 7.71 14.50
N VAL A 111 5.89 8.18 15.23
CA VAL A 111 5.89 8.11 16.68
C VAL A 111 5.51 6.67 17.02
N ARG A 112 6.52 5.83 17.27
CA ARG A 112 6.27 4.63 18.09
C ARG A 112 5.84 5.15 19.46
N SER A 113 4.54 5.21 19.69
CA SER A 113 3.98 5.51 21.00
C SER A 113 4.42 4.40 21.95
N LEU A 114 5.52 4.64 22.67
CA LEU A 114 6.00 3.78 23.77
C LEU A 114 4.91 3.55 24.84
N HIS A 115 3.84 4.36 24.81
CA HIS A 115 2.65 4.20 25.63
C HIS A 115 2.03 2.78 25.57
N LEU A 116 2.13 2.06 24.45
CA LEU A 116 1.57 0.70 24.37
C LEU A 116 2.43 -0.36 25.09
N ILE A 117 3.70 -0.07 25.40
CA ILE A 117 4.59 -1.04 26.07
C ILE A 117 4.42 -0.95 27.60
N LEU A 118 4.10 0.22 28.17
CA LEU A 118 3.96 0.39 29.62
C LEU A 118 2.61 -0.08 30.18
N SER A 119 1.55 -0.14 29.37
CA SER A 119 0.22 -0.58 29.83
C SER A 119 0.13 -2.09 30.08
N ALA A 120 1.08 -2.88 29.58
CA ALA A 120 1.17 -4.32 29.83
C ALA A 120 1.95 -4.67 31.11
N SER A 121 2.53 -3.68 31.80
CA SER A 121 3.36 -3.89 33.01
C SER A 121 2.59 -3.69 34.32
N HIS A 122 1.31 -3.30 34.29
CA HIS A 122 0.44 -3.38 35.46
C HIS A 122 -0.02 -4.84 35.67
N PHE A 123 0.92 -5.65 36.13
CA PHE A 123 0.68 -6.97 36.70
C PHE A 123 -0.08 -6.76 38.03
N HIS A 124 -1.40 -6.94 38.03
CA HIS A 124 -2.19 -7.02 39.26
C HIS A 124 -1.76 -8.26 40.07
N PRO A 125 -1.20 -8.14 41.29
CA PRO A 125 -0.92 -9.28 42.14
C PRO A 125 -2.08 -9.42 43.15
N SER A 126 -3.13 -10.15 42.79
CA SER A 126 -4.16 -10.49 43.78
C SER A 126 -4.94 -11.75 43.41
N HIS A 127 -4.27 -12.90 43.40
CA HIS A 127 -4.94 -14.18 43.67
C HIS A 127 -4.03 -15.08 44.53
N PRO A 128 -4.55 -15.66 45.63
CA PRO A 128 -3.77 -16.55 46.48
C PRO A 128 -3.52 -17.90 45.78
N PHE A 129 -2.27 -18.35 45.87
CA PHE A 129 -1.80 -19.66 45.42
C PHE A 129 -2.55 -20.78 46.17
N HIS A 130 -3.28 -21.62 45.44
CA HIS A 130 -3.68 -22.95 45.90
C HIS A 130 -2.68 -23.98 45.38
N HIS A 131 -2.00 -24.68 46.29
CA HIS A 131 -1.14 -25.82 45.96
C HIS A 131 -1.98 -26.98 45.39
N PRO A 132 -1.59 -27.61 44.26
CA PRO A 132 -2.07 -28.94 43.93
C PRO A 132 -1.16 -29.99 44.58
N SER A 133 -1.79 -30.85 45.38
CA SER A 133 -1.22 -32.10 45.89
C SER A 133 -0.79 -33.02 44.76
N THR A 134 0.37 -33.65 44.91
CA THR A 134 0.92 -34.72 44.08
C THR A 134 -0.08 -35.86 43.87
N ARG A 135 -0.35 -36.23 42.61
CA ARG A 135 -0.84 -37.57 42.24
C ARG A 135 -0.05 -38.08 41.04
N GLU A 136 0.83 -39.04 41.31
CA GLU A 136 1.38 -39.94 40.31
C GLU A 136 0.29 -40.90 39.81
N THR A 137 0.16 -41.05 38.50
CA THR A 137 -0.29 -42.32 37.90
C THR A 137 0.50 -42.59 36.63
N LYS A 138 1.34 -43.62 36.68
CA LYS A 138 2.05 -44.19 35.53
C LYS A 138 1.06 -44.80 34.55
N LYS A 139 1.17 -44.49 33.25
CA LYS A 139 0.72 -45.40 32.19
C LYS A 139 1.66 -45.37 30.98
N LYS A 140 2.19 -46.57 30.74
CA LYS A 140 3.08 -47.10 29.71
C LYS A 140 2.88 -46.58 28.27
N ASN A 141 4.02 -46.47 27.59
CA ASN A 141 4.32 -46.88 26.22
C ASN A 141 3.51 -46.23 25.07
N ASN A 142 4.09 -45.23 24.41
CA ASN A 142 4.59 -45.36 23.02
C ASN A 142 5.03 -43.98 22.48
N ILE A 143 6.36 -43.87 22.32
CA ILE A 143 7.11 -43.18 21.27
C ILE A 143 6.31 -42.17 20.41
N ASN A 144 6.60 -40.88 20.59
CA ASN A 144 7.18 -40.06 19.51
C ASN A 144 7.81 -38.80 20.12
N VAL A 145 9.14 -38.78 20.11
CA VAL A 145 9.97 -37.64 20.50
C VAL A 145 9.94 -36.65 19.33
N ILE A 146 9.24 -35.51 19.48
CA ILE A 146 9.50 -34.35 18.60
C ILE A 146 10.46 -33.43 19.33
N HIS A 147 11.72 -33.63 18.99
CA HIS A 147 12.87 -32.83 19.39
C HIS A 147 12.77 -31.43 18.74
N ILE A 148 12.33 -30.40 19.47
CA ILE A 148 12.44 -29.02 19.00
C ILE A 148 13.91 -28.58 19.12
N LYS A 149 14.66 -28.84 18.05
CA LYS A 149 16.06 -28.45 17.90
C LYS A 149 16.12 -26.92 17.69
N ARG A 150 16.52 -26.19 18.72
CA ARG A 150 16.99 -24.78 18.62
C ARG A 150 18.27 -24.71 17.77
N LYS A 151 18.25 -24.02 16.62
CA LYS A 151 19.38 -23.41 15.84
C LYS A 151 18.81 -22.94 14.47
N ARG A 152 19.07 -21.78 13.85
CA ARG A 152 20.24 -20.86 13.67
C ARG A 152 19.67 -19.47 13.25
N LYS A 153 20.19 -18.33 13.72
CA LYS A 153 21.29 -17.50 13.14
C LYS A 153 21.12 -17.11 11.65
N ASN A 154 21.14 -15.79 11.43
CA ASN A 154 21.58 -15.02 10.25
C ASN A 154 20.83 -15.20 8.93
N CYS A 155 19.96 -14.23 8.59
CA CYS A 155 19.70 -13.88 7.19
C CYS A 155 20.63 -12.73 6.79
N VAL A 156 21.62 -13.11 5.98
CA VAL A 156 22.51 -12.23 5.22
C VAL A 156 21.66 -11.52 4.16
N TYR A 157 21.67 -10.19 4.13
CA TYR A 157 21.28 -9.46 2.92
C TYR A 157 22.54 -9.15 2.13
N SER A 158 22.55 -9.63 0.89
CA SER A 158 23.63 -9.53 -0.09
C SER A 158 23.95 -8.08 -0.46
N GLU A 159 25.23 -7.71 -0.34
CA GLU A 159 25.80 -6.51 -0.97
C GLU A 159 25.94 -6.73 -2.47
N PHE A 160 25.34 -5.84 -3.26
CA PHE A 160 25.72 -5.62 -4.66
C PHE A 160 26.52 -4.32 -4.70
N GLU A 161 27.85 -4.42 -4.76
CA GLU A 161 28.71 -3.30 -5.13
C GLU A 161 28.48 -2.93 -6.60
N TYR A 162 28.10 -1.68 -6.86
CA TYR A 162 28.37 -1.04 -8.15
C TYR A 162 29.44 0.03 -7.92
N LYS A 163 30.67 -0.30 -8.33
CA LYS A 163 31.75 0.67 -8.52
C LYS A 163 31.47 1.50 -9.75
N TYR A 164 31.55 2.83 -9.63
CA TYR A 164 31.91 3.70 -10.74
C TYR A 164 32.79 4.84 -10.24
N GLY A 165 34.00 4.87 -10.79
CA GLY A 165 34.80 6.06 -11.14
C GLY A 165 35.24 6.97 -10.00
#